data_AF-A0A496PUC2-F1
#
_entry.id   AF-A0A496PUC2-F1
#
_cell.length_a   1.000
_cell.length_b   1.000
_cell.length_c   1.000
_cell.angle_alpha   90.00
_cell.angle_beta   90.00
_cell.angle_gamma   90.00
#
_symmetry.space_group_name_H-M   'P 1'
#
loop_
_entity.id
_entity.type
_entity.pdbx_description
1 polymer ?
#
loop_
_entity_poly.entity_id
_entity_poly.type
_entity_poly.pdbx_seq_one_letter_code
_entity_poly.pdbx_strand_id
1 'polypeptide(L)'
;GSAELRDTILTRLRSKELIRTVRLPITNLHSLSPFHRTGSVLEQDFEGDMCLATLRLTEEELNRLLSREGAVLAEDPPRKS
;
A
#
# COMPACT_ATOMS: atom_id res chain seq x y z
N GLY A 1 4.53 -25.56 11.56
CA GLY A 1 3.80 -26.83 11.29
C GLY A 1 2.94 -26.70 10.03
N SER A 2 2.50 -27.80 9.39
CA SER A 2 1.74 -27.69 8.11
C SER A 2 0.41 -26.92 8.24
N ALA A 3 -0.15 -26.84 9.44
CA ALA A 3 -1.31 -26.02 9.77
C ALA A 3 -1.03 -24.51 9.60
N GLU A 4 0.10 -24.00 10.09
CA GLU A 4 0.48 -22.58 9.93
C GLU A 4 0.71 -22.22 8.45
N LEU A 5 1.31 -23.12 7.69
CA LEU A 5 1.51 -22.93 6.24
C LEU A 5 0.16 -22.89 5.51
N ARG A 6 -0.75 -23.80 5.86
CA ARG A 6 -2.11 -23.83 5.30
C ARG A 6 -2.88 -22.56 5.63
N ASP A 7 -2.83 -22.08 6.87
CA ASP A 7 -3.51 -20.86 7.29
C ASP A 7 -2.89 -19.62 6.65
N THR A 8 -1.57 -19.59 6.47
CA THR A 8 -0.87 -18.53 5.72
C THR A 8 -1.34 -18.49 4.26
N ILE A 9 -1.46 -19.66 3.61
CA ILE A 9 -1.94 -19.77 2.22
C ILE A 9 -3.42 -19.35 2.13
N LEU A 10 -4.27 -19.82 3.04
CA LEU A 10 -5.69 -19.46 3.06
C LEU A 10 -5.94 -17.98 3.35
N THR A 11 -5.11 -17.37 4.20
CA THR A 11 -5.13 -15.92 4.47
C THR A 11 -4.73 -15.14 3.22
N ARG A 12 -3.72 -15.62 2.48
CA ARG A 12 -3.33 -15.08 1.17
C ARG A 12 -4.47 -15.16 0.15
N LEU A 13 -5.17 -16.31 0.11
CA LEU A 13 -6.28 -16.55 -0.82
C LEU A 13 -7.56 -15.76 -0.48
N ARG A 14 -7.72 -15.32 0.78
CA ARG A 14 -8.89 -14.55 1.25
C ARG A 14 -8.63 -13.05 1.36
N SER A 15 -7.42 -12.59 1.04
CA SER A 15 -7.05 -11.19 1.20
C SER A 15 -7.87 -10.33 0.24
N LYS A 16 -8.87 -9.65 0.81
CA LYS A 16 -9.66 -8.66 0.07
C LYS A 16 -8.74 -7.50 -0.27
N GLU A 17 -8.68 -7.15 -1.56
CA GLU A 17 -8.02 -5.93 -1.98
C GLU A 17 -8.80 -4.72 -1.45
N LEU A 18 -8.05 -3.71 -1.01
CA LEU A 18 -8.53 -2.44 -0.47
C LEU A 18 -7.91 -1.32 -1.28
N ILE A 19 -8.63 -0.20 -1.41
CA ILE A 19 -8.07 1.03 -1.96
C ILE A 19 -7.71 1.95 -0.79
N ARG A 20 -6.45 2.37 -0.73
CA ARG A 20 -5.94 3.25 0.34
C ARG A 20 -4.97 4.26 -0.23
N THR A 21 -5.02 5.48 0.29
CA THR A 21 -4.07 6.53 -0.01
C THR A 21 -3.01 6.58 1.08
N VAL A 22 -1.74 6.55 0.69
CA VAL A 22 -0.59 6.62 1.59
C VAL A 22 0.29 7.81 1.20
N ARG A 23 0.91 8.42 2.20
CA ARG A 23 2.05 9.32 2.02
C ARG A 23 3.33 8.59 2.40
N LEU A 24 4.38 8.75 1.61
CA LEU A 24 5.71 8.21 1.92
C LEU A 24 6.80 9.18 1.47
N PRO A 25 7.97 9.19 2.13
CA PRO A 25 9.11 9.97 1.66
C PRO A 25 9.55 9.56 0.25
N ILE A 26 9.97 10.52 -0.58
CA ILE A 26 10.46 10.25 -1.94
C ILE A 26 11.70 9.34 -1.92
N THR A 27 12.50 9.36 -0.85
CA THR A 27 13.63 8.42 -0.66
C THR A 27 13.18 6.95 -0.64
N ASN A 28 11.92 6.69 -0.28
CA ASN A 28 11.35 5.37 -0.15
C ASN A 28 10.43 5.02 -1.34
N LEU A 29 10.47 5.79 -2.43
CA LEU A 29 9.62 5.57 -3.61
C LEU A 29 9.81 4.19 -4.25
N HIS A 30 10.98 3.58 -4.07
CA HIS A 30 11.27 2.23 -4.55
C HIS A 30 10.29 1.19 -3.98
N SER A 31 9.71 1.42 -2.79
CA SER A 31 8.68 0.57 -2.19
C SER A 31 7.40 0.49 -3.02
N LEU A 32 7.13 1.47 -3.90
CA LEU A 32 6.00 1.47 -4.82
C LEU A 32 6.23 0.64 -6.10
N SER A 33 7.48 0.26 -6.38
CA SER A 33 7.85 -0.43 -7.62
C SER A 33 7.09 -1.74 -7.89
N PRO A 34 6.78 -2.59 -6.88
CA PRO A 34 5.91 -3.75 -7.08
C PRO A 34 4.50 -3.36 -7.55
N PHE A 35 3.92 -2.30 -6.99
CA PHE A 35 2.57 -1.85 -7.31
C PHE A 35 2.47 -1.21 -8.69
N HIS A 36 3.51 -0.51 -9.14
CA HIS A 36 3.56 -0.01 -10.52
C HIS A 36 3.55 -1.16 -11.54
N ARG A 37 4.27 -2.26 -11.25
CA ARG A 37 4.33 -3.43 -12.15
C ARG A 37 3.01 -4.18 -12.25
N THR A 38 2.20 -4.16 -11.20
CA THR A 38 0.88 -4.82 -11.19
C THR A 38 -0.26 -3.90 -11.61
N GLY A 39 0.01 -2.61 -11.90
CA GLY A 39 -1.05 -1.62 -12.14
C GLY A 39 -1.90 -1.32 -10.89
N SER A 40 -1.32 -1.53 -9.71
CA SER A 40 -1.98 -1.30 -8.42
C SER A 40 -1.85 0.14 -7.92
N VAL A 41 -1.06 0.99 -8.59
CA VAL A 41 -1.04 2.44 -8.33
C VAL A 41 -2.15 3.09 -9.15
N LEU A 42 -3.17 3.61 -8.47
CA LEU A 42 -4.34 4.23 -9.08
C LEU A 42 -4.12 5.73 -9.32
N GLU A 43 -3.49 6.40 -8.36
CA GLU A 43 -3.14 7.82 -8.42
C GLU A 43 -1.78 8.02 -7.75
N GLN A 44 -1.01 8.99 -8.22
CA GLN A 44 0.29 9.34 -7.66
C GLN A 44 0.57 10.83 -7.88
N ASP A 45 0.80 11.54 -6.79
CA ASP A 45 1.17 12.95 -6.77
C ASP A 45 2.44 13.15 -5.91
N PHE A 46 3.16 14.23 -6.19
CA PHE A 46 4.37 14.60 -5.47
C PHE A 46 4.18 15.97 -4.82
N GLU A 47 4.40 16.04 -3.51
CA GLU A 47 4.28 17.25 -2.71
C GLU A 47 5.55 17.43 -1.89
N GLY A 48 6.45 18.30 -2.35
CA GLY A 48 7.73 18.54 -1.69
C GLY A 48 8.64 17.29 -1.70
N ASP A 49 9.00 16.82 -0.51
CA ASP A 49 9.80 15.61 -0.28
C ASP A 49 8.95 14.34 -0.06
N MET A 50 7.63 14.45 -0.26
CA MET A 50 6.67 13.37 -0.06
C MET A 50 5.98 12.96 -1.37
N CYS A 51 5.74 11.66 -1.50
CA CYS A 51 4.88 11.06 -2.51
C CYS A 51 3.53 10.73 -1.86
N LEU A 52 2.44 11.16 -2.48
CA LEU A 52 1.07 10.74 -2.16
C LEU A 52 0.65 9.71 -3.21
N ALA A 53 0.23 8.52 -2.80
CA ALA A 53 -0.16 7.46 -3.73
C ALA A 53 -1.44 6.76 -3.28
N THR A 54 -2.41 6.65 -4.18
CA THR A 54 -3.61 5.83 -4.00
C THR A 54 -3.34 4.44 -4.57
N LEU A 55 -3.41 3.41 -3.73
CA LEU A 55 -3.02 2.04 -4.06
C LEU A 55 -4.18 1.07 -3.89
N ARG A 56 -4.30 0.11 -4.82
CA ARG A 56 -5.09 -1.12 -4.65
C ARG A 56 -4.18 -2.23 -4.13
N LEU A 57 -4.38 -2.63 -2.88
CA LEU A 57 -3.47 -3.53 -2.18
C LEU A 57 -4.20 -4.35 -1.11
N THR A 58 -3.56 -5.41 -0.64
CA THR A 58 -4.01 -6.21 0.50
C THR A 58 -3.65 -5.54 1.83
N GLU A 59 -4.32 -5.92 2.91
CA GLU A 59 -3.99 -5.41 4.25
C GLU A 59 -2.55 -5.74 4.68
N GLU A 60 -2.01 -6.89 4.25
CA GLU A 60 -0.60 -7.26 4.48
C GLU A 60 0.39 -6.33 3.75
N GLU A 61 0.07 -5.93 2.52
CA GLU A 61 0.85 -4.95 1.76
C GLU A 61 0.80 -3.57 2.41
N LEU A 62 -0.38 -3.14 2.87
CA LEU A 62 -0.52 -1.88 3.60
C LEU A 62 0.35 -1.90 4.86
N ASN A 63 0.22 -2.94 5.67
CA ASN A 63 0.97 -3.06 6.93
C ASN A 63 2.48 -3.05 6.70
N ARG A 64 2.97 -3.65 5.60
CA ARG A 64 4.40 -3.58 5.24
C ARG A 64 4.82 -2.15 4.91
N LEU A 65 4.06 -1.43 4.10
CA LEU A 65 4.34 -0.03 3.78
C LEU A 65 4.40 0.84 5.04
N LEU A 66 3.41 0.67 5.95
CA LEU A 66 3.32 1.46 7.18
C LEU A 66 4.44 1.12 8.19
N SER A 67 4.77 -0.16 8.35
CA SER A 67 5.71 -0.60 9.39
C SER A 67 7.19 -0.56 9.00
N ARG A 68 7.51 -0.62 7.69
CA ARG A 68 8.89 -0.78 7.22
C ARG A 68 9.35 0.33 6.30
N GLU A 69 8.44 0.84 5.47
CA GLU A 69 8.78 1.77 4.39
C GLU A 69 8.49 3.23 4.74
N GLY A 70 8.12 3.50 6.00
CA GLY A 70 7.83 4.85 6.49
C GLY A 70 6.59 5.48 5.87
N ALA A 71 5.71 4.67 5.27
CA ALA A 71 4.45 5.17 4.77
C ALA A 71 3.52 5.52 5.95
N VAL A 72 2.70 6.53 5.75
CA VAL A 72 1.60 6.88 6.65
C VAL A 72 0.31 6.89 5.84
N LEU A 73 -0.80 6.51 6.47
CA LEU A 73 -2.11 6.69 5.83
C LEU A 73 -2.33 8.18 5.63
N ALA A 74 -2.65 8.58 4.40
CA ALA A 74 -3.23 9.89 4.19
C ALA A 74 -4.67 9.81 4.70
N GLU A 75 -5.07 10.74 5.56
CA GLU A 75 -6.50 10.99 5.76
C GLU A 75 -7.13 11.27 4.38
N ASP A 76 -8.34 10.76 4.15
CA ASP A 76 -9.05 10.96 2.88
C ASP A 76 -8.87 12.41 2.45
N PRO A 77 -8.34 12.69 1.25
CA PRO A 77 -8.30 14.06 0.77
C PRO A 77 -9.73 14.59 0.85
N PRO A 78 -9.96 15.81 1.36
CA PRO A 78 -11.30 16.37 1.39
C PRO A 78 -11.84 16.26 -0.03
N ARG A 79 -12.92 15.50 -0.20
CA ARG A 79 -13.61 15.42 -1.49
C ARG A 79 -13.84 16.86 -1.92
N LYS A 80 -13.18 17.28 -3.01
CA LYS A 80 -13.52 18.58 -3.62
C LYS A 80 -14.96 18.45 -4.10
N SER A 81 -15.87 18.97 -3.29
CA SER A 81 -17.27 19.22 -3.64
C SER A 81 -17.37 20.23 -4.78
#